data_AF-A0A8T7BRS9-F1
#
_entry.id   AF-A0A8T7BRS9-F1
#
_cell.length_a   1.000
_cell.length_b   1.000
_cell.length_c   1.000
_cell.angle_alpha   90.00
_cell.angle_beta   90.00
_cell.angle_gamma   90.00
#
_symmetry.space_group_name_H-M   'P 1'
#
loop_
_entity.id
_entity.type
_entity.pdbx_description
1 polymer ?
#
loop_
_entity_poly.entity_id
_entity_poly.type
_entity_poly.pdbx_seq_one_letter_code
_entity_poly.pdbx_strand_id
1 'polypeptide(L)'
;MKLNIATLLTLIFFSISAFADGKSAFINSKVLLEQSPQAKTALEKMQNEFQGRETKLRTMVEEINKMESDYQKDSAIMSDEQKKKIEDEIVQKKRQFQFDQQSMREDVQKRRNELLNNV
;
A
#
# COMPACT_ATOMS: atom_id res chain seq x y z
N MET A 1 11.73 -40.98 10.79
CA MET A 1 12.26 -39.59 10.77
C MET A 1 11.08 -38.65 10.68
N LYS A 2 10.79 -37.88 11.74
CA LYS A 2 9.72 -36.88 11.78
C LYS A 2 10.30 -35.56 11.29
N LEU A 3 9.85 -35.08 10.13
CA LEU A 3 10.33 -33.85 9.52
C LEU A 3 9.54 -32.68 10.13
N ASN A 4 10.19 -31.88 10.96
CA ASN A 4 9.57 -30.77 11.69
C ASN A 4 9.24 -29.62 10.73
N ILE A 5 7.97 -29.25 10.68
CA ILE A 5 7.38 -28.17 9.85
C ILE A 5 7.80 -26.76 10.33
N ALA A 6 8.57 -26.68 11.42
CA ALA A 6 8.95 -25.43 12.08
C ALA A 6 10.08 -24.63 11.38
N THR A 7 10.69 -25.12 10.31
CA THR A 7 11.90 -24.51 9.72
C THR A 7 11.68 -23.77 8.39
N LEU A 8 10.44 -23.65 7.90
CA LEU A 8 10.16 -22.94 6.62
C LEU A 8 9.67 -21.49 6.80
N LEU A 9 9.55 -21.00 8.04
CA LEU A 9 8.98 -19.68 8.34
C LEU A 9 10.06 -18.58 8.48
N THR A 10 11.12 -18.59 7.67
CA THR A 10 12.25 -17.65 7.86
C THR A 10 12.75 -16.97 6.60
N LEU A 11 11.90 -16.74 5.59
CA LEU A 11 12.34 -15.91 4.46
C LEU A 11 11.22 -15.13 3.76
N ILE A 12 10.53 -14.25 4.49
CA ILE A 12 9.86 -13.08 3.88
C ILE A 12 10.14 -11.86 4.75
N PHE A 13 11.41 -11.44 4.82
CA PHE A 13 11.73 -10.03 5.06
C PHE A 13 11.57 -9.32 3.72
N PHE A 14 10.35 -8.88 3.41
CA PHE A 14 10.17 -7.90 2.37
C PHE A 14 10.51 -6.54 2.98
N SER A 15 11.54 -5.92 2.43
CA SER A 15 12.09 -4.63 2.79
C SER A 15 10.99 -3.59 2.99
N ILE A 16 10.81 -3.14 4.24
CA ILE A 16 10.08 -1.91 4.52
C ILE A 16 10.99 -0.77 4.08
N SER A 17 10.83 -0.35 2.83
CA SER A 17 11.45 0.87 2.31
C SER A 17 11.02 2.04 3.20
N ALA A 18 12.03 2.75 3.67
CA ALA A 18 11.98 3.84 4.63
C ALA A 18 10.85 4.84 4.39
N PHE A 19 10.15 5.17 5.48
CA PHE A 19 9.40 6.41 5.63
C PHE A 19 10.38 7.58 5.44
N ALA A 20 10.34 8.21 4.28
CA ALA A 20 11.00 9.48 4.04
C ALA A 20 9.93 10.59 4.05
N ASP A 21 10.17 11.56 4.93
CA ASP A 21 9.44 12.81 5.09
C ASP A 21 8.78 13.36 3.81
N GLY A 22 7.46 13.55 3.89
CA GLY A 22 6.76 14.63 3.19
C GLY A 22 6.82 14.67 1.66
N LYS A 23 7.02 13.53 0.98
CA LYS A 23 6.87 13.43 -0.49
C LYS A 23 6.01 12.23 -0.80
N SER A 24 4.80 12.47 -1.30
CA SER A 24 3.84 11.45 -1.74
C SER A 24 4.56 10.28 -2.41
N ALA A 25 4.46 9.09 -1.81
CA ALA A 25 5.29 7.93 -2.18
C ALA A 25 5.10 7.50 -3.64
N PHE A 26 3.99 7.91 -4.24
CA PHE A 26 3.59 7.61 -5.62
C PHE A 26 3.86 8.75 -6.61
N ILE A 27 4.14 9.96 -6.12
CA ILE A 27 4.31 11.15 -6.96
C ILE A 27 5.77 11.60 -6.86
N ASN A 28 6.55 11.12 -7.84
CA ASN A 28 7.97 11.43 -7.95
C ASN A 28 8.17 12.92 -8.30
N SER A 29 8.34 13.75 -7.28
CA SER A 29 8.51 15.21 -7.37
C SER A 29 9.94 15.62 -7.77
N LYS A 30 10.92 14.71 -7.80
CA LYS A 30 12.32 15.02 -8.15
C LYS A 30 12.58 15.17 -9.65
N VAL A 31 11.81 14.49 -10.51
CA VAL A 31 12.05 14.49 -11.97
C VAL A 31 11.43 15.71 -12.66
N LEU A 32 10.51 16.42 -12.00
CA LEU A 32 9.71 17.50 -12.61
C LEU A 32 10.18 18.91 -12.26
N LEU A 33 11.15 19.09 -11.35
CA LEU A 33 11.69 20.42 -11.02
C LEU A 33 12.42 21.10 -12.20
N GLU A 34 12.80 20.35 -13.23
CA GLU A 34 13.44 20.88 -14.44
C GLU A 34 12.45 21.34 -15.51
N GLN A 35 11.14 21.10 -15.33
CA GLN A 35 10.12 21.51 -16.29
C GLN A 35 9.34 22.74 -15.81
N SER A 36 8.89 23.51 -16.80
CA SER A 36 8.30 24.85 -16.73
C SER A 36 7.31 25.13 -15.57
N PRO A 37 7.01 26.41 -15.25
CA PRO A 37 6.02 26.77 -14.24
C PRO A 37 4.66 26.05 -14.38
N GLN A 38 4.28 25.70 -15.60
CA GLN A 38 3.09 24.95 -15.95
C GLN A 38 3.11 23.51 -15.40
N ALA A 39 4.27 22.83 -15.43
CA ALA A 39 4.44 21.48 -14.91
C ALA A 39 4.28 21.42 -13.38
N LYS A 40 4.70 22.49 -12.67
CA LYS A 40 4.55 22.60 -11.21
C LYS A 40 3.06 22.65 -10.80
N THR A 41 2.26 23.49 -11.46
CA THR A 41 0.82 23.58 -11.18
C THR A 41 0.08 22.28 -11.51
N ALA A 42 0.47 21.60 -12.60
CA ALA A 42 -0.09 20.30 -12.95
C ALA A 42 0.22 19.22 -11.89
N LEU A 43 1.44 19.24 -11.35
CA LEU A 43 1.85 18.35 -10.27
C LEU A 43 1.07 18.58 -8.97
N GLU A 44 0.89 19.83 -8.57
CA GLU A 44 0.11 20.19 -7.38
C GLU A 44 -1.34 19.73 -7.50
N LYS A 45 -1.95 19.90 -8.68
CA LYS A 45 -3.29 19.36 -8.97
C LYS A 45 -3.33 17.83 -8.86
N MET A 46 -2.35 17.15 -9.44
CA MET A 46 -2.25 15.69 -9.34
C MET A 46 -2.08 15.24 -7.88
N GLN A 47 -1.24 15.94 -7.10
CA GLN A 47 -1.06 15.63 -5.69
C GLN A 47 -2.37 15.76 -4.91
N ASN A 48 -3.10 16.86 -5.10
CA ASN A 48 -4.41 17.06 -4.46
C ASN A 48 -5.44 16.00 -4.88
N GLU A 49 -5.43 15.58 -6.16
CA GLU A 49 -6.34 14.57 -6.70
C GLU A 49 -6.10 13.18 -6.09
N PHE A 50 -4.85 12.81 -5.84
CA PHE A 50 -4.49 11.47 -5.32
C PHE A 50 -4.25 11.40 -3.81
N GLN A 51 -4.11 12.53 -3.11
CA GLN A 51 -3.85 12.58 -1.65
C GLN A 51 -4.90 11.82 -0.83
N GLY A 52 -6.18 11.94 -1.21
CA GLY A 52 -7.27 11.21 -0.54
C GLY A 52 -7.14 9.70 -0.69
N ARG A 53 -6.76 9.22 -1.88
CA ARG A 53 -6.54 7.79 -2.15
C ARG A 53 -5.29 7.26 -1.47
N GLU A 54 -4.21 8.04 -1.44
CA GLU A 54 -2.99 7.71 -0.72
C GLU A 54 -3.28 7.55 0.79
N THR A 55 -4.07 8.46 1.36
CA THR A 55 -4.52 8.35 2.76
C THR A 55 -5.36 7.10 2.99
N LYS A 56 -6.32 6.80 2.11
CA LYS A 56 -7.15 5.58 2.20
C LYS A 56 -6.28 4.31 2.18
N LEU A 57 -5.33 4.22 1.26
CA LEU A 57 -4.42 3.07 1.17
C LEU A 57 -3.56 2.91 2.42
N ARG A 58 -3.07 4.02 3.00
CA ARG A 58 -2.33 4.00 4.27
C ARG A 58 -3.20 3.46 5.41
N THR A 59 -4.43 3.96 5.55
CA THR A 59 -5.37 3.47 6.57
C THR A 59 -5.68 1.98 6.38
N MET A 60 -5.84 1.50 5.15
CA MET A 60 -6.05 0.07 4.88
C MET A 60 -4.87 -0.79 5.34
N VAL A 61 -3.62 -0.33 5.14
CA VAL A 61 -2.43 -1.03 5.63
C VAL A 61 -2.39 -1.05 7.15
N GLU A 62 -2.68 0.08 7.80
CA GLU A 62 -2.76 0.17 9.27
C GLU A 62 -3.81 -0.78 9.84
N GLU A 63 -5.00 -0.86 9.22
CA GLU A 63 -6.06 -1.80 9.60
C GLU A 63 -5.62 -3.25 9.45
N ILE A 64 -5.02 -3.62 8.30
CA ILE A 64 -4.54 -4.98 8.06
C ILE A 64 -3.50 -5.38 9.11
N ASN A 65 -2.51 -4.51 9.36
CA ASN A 65 -1.46 -4.76 10.34
C ASN A 65 -2.02 -4.91 11.75
N LYS A 66 -3.01 -4.08 12.11
CA LYS A 66 -3.70 -4.18 13.39
C LYS A 66 -4.41 -5.52 13.53
N MET A 67 -5.18 -5.92 12.52
CA MET A 67 -5.87 -7.21 12.52
C MET A 67 -4.92 -8.40 12.62
N GLU A 68 -3.77 -8.34 11.93
CA GLU A 68 -2.74 -9.38 12.03
C GLU A 68 -2.12 -9.43 13.42
N SER A 69 -1.79 -8.28 14.01
CA SER A 69 -1.29 -8.20 15.39
C SER A 69 -2.30 -8.78 16.38
N ASP A 70 -3.56 -8.38 16.27
CA ASP A 70 -4.63 -8.82 17.17
C ASP A 70 -4.89 -10.33 16.99
N TYR A 71 -4.89 -10.82 15.75
CA TYR A 71 -4.95 -12.25 15.45
C TYR A 71 -3.79 -13.01 16.09
N GLN A 72 -2.56 -12.54 15.96
CA GLN A 72 -1.39 -13.20 16.54
C GLN A 72 -1.48 -13.28 18.07
N LYS A 73 -1.94 -12.20 18.73
CA LYS A 73 -2.08 -12.15 20.19
C LYS A 73 -3.18 -13.07 20.71
N ASP A 74 -4.34 -13.04 20.05
CA ASP A 74 -5.56 -13.68 20.58
C ASP A 74 -5.80 -15.06 19.97
N SER A 75 -5.04 -15.48 18.95
CA SER A 75 -5.20 -16.78 18.28
C SER A 75 -5.18 -17.96 19.27
N ALA A 76 -4.40 -17.88 20.35
CA ALA A 76 -4.31 -18.95 21.34
C ALA A 76 -5.63 -19.19 22.11
N ILE A 77 -6.50 -18.18 22.21
CA ILE A 77 -7.77 -18.24 22.94
C ILE A 77 -9.00 -18.29 22.02
N MET A 78 -8.81 -18.18 20.70
CA MET A 78 -9.88 -18.22 19.70
C MET A 78 -10.26 -19.66 19.31
N SER A 79 -11.54 -19.85 18.97
CA SER A 79 -11.99 -21.09 18.32
C SER A 79 -11.49 -21.17 16.88
N ASP A 80 -11.44 -22.38 16.31
CA ASP A 80 -10.98 -22.58 14.94
C ASP A 80 -11.88 -21.87 13.91
N GLU A 81 -13.18 -21.75 14.19
CA GLU A 81 -14.11 -21.00 13.35
C GLU A 81 -13.84 -19.48 13.41
N GLN A 82 -13.55 -18.94 14.59
CA GLN A 82 -13.18 -17.54 14.75
C GLN A 82 -11.86 -17.22 14.05
N LYS A 83 -10.86 -18.11 14.18
CA LYS A 83 -9.57 -17.97 13.51
C LYS A 83 -9.74 -17.89 12.00
N LYS A 84 -10.45 -18.87 11.44
CA LYS A 84 -10.71 -18.93 10.00
C LYS A 84 -11.42 -17.67 9.49
N LYS A 85 -12.42 -17.18 10.24
CA LYS A 85 -13.14 -15.95 9.88
C LYS A 85 -12.21 -14.73 9.80
N ILE A 86 -11.32 -14.57 10.78
CA ILE A 86 -10.37 -13.45 10.83
C ILE A 86 -9.31 -13.58 9.73
N GLU A 87 -8.79 -14.78 9.50
CA GLU A 87 -7.85 -15.06 8.41
C GLU A 87 -8.47 -14.73 7.04
N ASP A 88 -9.71 -15.15 6.80
CA ASP A 88 -10.44 -14.84 5.56
C ASP A 88 -10.64 -13.33 5.39
N GLU A 89 -10.95 -12.61 6.47
CA GLU A 89 -11.11 -11.15 6.44
C GLU A 89 -9.79 -10.42 6.15
N ILE A 90 -8.68 -10.84 6.78
CA ILE A 90 -7.34 -10.31 6.51
C ILE A 90 -6.97 -10.53 5.03
N VAL A 91 -7.22 -11.73 4.49
CA VAL A 91 -6.94 -12.06 3.09
C VAL A 91 -7.80 -11.21 2.14
N GLN A 92 -9.08 -10.99 2.45
CA GLN A 92 -9.95 -10.12 1.67
C GLN A 92 -9.45 -8.67 1.68
N LYS A 93 -9.12 -8.11 2.84
CA LYS A 93 -8.59 -6.74 2.95
C LYS A 93 -7.27 -6.56 2.21
N LYS A 94 -6.35 -7.54 2.29
CA LYS A 94 -5.10 -7.54 1.52
C LYS A 94 -5.33 -7.52 0.02
N ARG A 95 -6.26 -8.34 -0.48
CA ARG A 95 -6.62 -8.34 -1.91
C ARG A 95 -7.21 -7.00 -2.34
N GLN A 96 -8.09 -6.41 -1.53
CA GLN A 96 -8.64 -5.09 -1.81
C GLN A 96 -7.55 -4.02 -1.83
N PHE A 97 -6.61 -4.05 -0.88
CA PHE A 97 -5.47 -3.14 -0.86
C PHE A 97 -4.62 -3.25 -2.13
N GLN A 98 -4.28 -4.48 -2.55
CA GLN A 98 -3.50 -4.72 -3.76
C GLN A 98 -4.20 -4.19 -5.01
N PHE A 99 -5.52 -4.41 -5.11
CA PHE A 99 -6.34 -3.89 -6.20
C PHE A 99 -6.37 -2.35 -6.21
N ASP A 100 -6.70 -1.71 -5.08
CA ASP A 100 -6.77 -0.25 -4.97
C ASP A 100 -5.40 0.40 -5.23
N GLN A 101 -4.31 -0.23 -4.76
CA GLN A 101 -2.94 0.22 -4.98
C GLN A 101 -2.58 0.14 -6.47
N GLN A 102 -2.93 -0.96 -7.14
CA GLN A 102 -2.65 -1.13 -8.57
C GLN A 102 -3.41 -0.12 -9.40
N SER A 103 -4.72 0.05 -9.15
CA SER A 103 -5.53 1.08 -9.80
C SER A 103 -4.93 2.48 -9.59
N MET A 104 -4.48 2.80 -8.37
CA MET A 104 -3.89 4.12 -8.11
C MET A 104 -2.60 4.33 -8.90
N ARG A 105 -1.75 3.31 -9.03
CA ARG A 105 -0.53 3.40 -9.85
C ARG A 105 -0.85 3.64 -11.32
N GLU A 106 -1.84 2.93 -11.86
CA GLU A 106 -2.28 3.09 -13.25
C GLU A 106 -2.83 4.48 -13.51
N ASP A 107 -3.68 4.99 -12.62
CA ASP A 107 -4.28 6.32 -12.76
C ASP A 107 -3.23 7.43 -12.66
N VAL A 108 -2.26 7.32 -11.74
CA VAL A 108 -1.14 8.26 -11.66
C VAL A 108 -0.30 8.23 -12.93
N GLN A 109 -0.03 7.04 -13.48
CA GLN A 109 0.74 6.91 -14.71
C GLN A 109 -0.02 7.49 -15.91
N LYS A 110 -1.32 7.22 -16.02
CA LYS A 110 -2.19 7.78 -17.05
C LYS A 110 -2.20 9.31 -16.96
N ARG A 111 -2.40 9.86 -15.76
CA ARG A 111 -2.40 11.30 -15.53
C ARG A 111 -1.07 11.95 -15.88
N ARG A 112 0.05 11.33 -15.51
CA ARG A 112 1.38 11.79 -15.93
C ARG A 112 1.51 11.83 -17.45
N ASN A 113 1.09 10.77 -18.15
CA ASN A 113 1.16 10.71 -19.61
C ASN A 113 0.28 11.78 -20.27
N GLU A 114 -0.94 12.01 -19.75
CA GLU A 114 -1.83 13.08 -20.22
C GLU A 114 -1.19 14.46 -20.06
N LEU A 115 -0.52 14.70 -18.93
CA LEU A 115 0.15 15.97 -18.68
C LEU A 115 1.32 16.16 -19.64
N LEU A 116 2.17 15.13 -19.84
CA LEU A 116 3.33 15.18 -20.75
C LEU A 116 2.94 15.35 -22.23
N ASN A 117 1.81 14.79 -22.65
CA ASN A 117 1.30 14.92 -24.02
C ASN A 117 0.63 16.28 -24.29
N ASN A 118 0.27 17.02 -23.23
CA ASN A 118 -0.36 18.34 -23.32
C ASN A 118 0.61 19.49 -22.96
N VAL A 119 1.93 19.23 -22.89
CA VAL A 119 2.98 20.25 -22.72
C VAL A 119 3.47 20.73 -24.07
#